data_AF-A0A351FBG7-F1
#
_entry.id   AF-A0A351FBG7-F1
#
_cell.length_a   1.000
_cell.length_b   1.000
_cell.length_c   1.000
_cell.angle_alpha   90.00
_cell.angle_beta   90.00
_cell.angle_gamma   90.00
#
_symmetry.space_group_name_H-M   'P 1'
#
loop_
_entity.id
_entity.type
_entity.pdbx_description
1 polymer ?
#
loop_
_entity_poly.entity_id
_entity_poly.type
_entity_poly.pdbx_seq_one_letter_code
_entity_poly.pdbx_strand_id
1 'polypeptide(L)' 'MLVHTVIFWLKNDLSDENKSTFFKEVATLGTISSVEDFHLGTPAETPKRPVIDDSYDCAITVVLKDLAA' A
#
# COMPACT_ATOMS: atom_id res chain seq x y z
N MET A 1 0.97 17.85 8.47
CA MET A 1 0.40 16.60 7.96
C MET A 1 1.08 16.28 6.64
N LEU A 2 1.70 15.10 6.54
CA LEU A 2 2.30 14.56 5.33
C LEU A 2 1.57 13.26 4.97
N VAL A 3 1.20 13.11 3.70
CA VAL A 3 0.53 11.90 3.19
C VAL A 3 1.50 11.20 2.24
N HIS A 4 2.01 10.04 2.67
CA HIS A 4 2.93 9.23 1.89
C HIS A 4 2.19 8.05 1.29
N THR A 5 2.14 7.96 -0.04
CA THR A 5 1.48 6.86 -0.74
C THR A 5 2.49 6.07 -1.55
N VAL A 6 2.44 4.75 -1.44
CA VAL A 6 3.30 3.82 -2.20
C VAL A 6 2.42 2.84 -2.96
N ILE A 7 2.78 2.60 -4.22
CA ILE A 7 2.09 1.67 -5.11
C ILE A 7 3.09 0.57 -5.48
N PHE A 8 2.69 -0.69 -5.27
CA PHE A 8 3.55 -1.86 -5.46
C PHE A 8 3.06 -2.70 -6.64
N TRP A 9 4.00 -3.02 -7.53
CA TRP A 9 3.88 -4.11 -8.50
C TRP A 9 4.74 -5.27 -8.02
N LEU A 10 4.09 -6.36 -7.66
CA LEU A 10 4.74 -7.58 -7.24
C LEU A 10 5.33 -8.32 -8.43
N LYS A 11 6.38 -9.09 -8.19
CA LYS A 11 6.94 -9.94 -9.24
C LYS A 11 5.95 -11.06 -9.58
N ASN A 12 5.81 -11.34 -10.88
CA ASN A 12 4.86 -12.33 -11.40
C ASN A 12 5.16 -13.77 -10.95
N ASP A 13 6.39 -14.06 -10.52
CA ASP A 13 6.87 -15.38 -10.11
C ASP A 13 6.75 -15.64 -8.60
N LEU A 14 6.12 -14.73 -7.83
CA LEU A 14 5.87 -14.97 -6.40
C LEU A 14 4.82 -16.05 -6.19
N SER A 15 5.11 -16.99 -5.29
CA SER A 15 4.13 -17.92 -4.74
C SER A 15 3.05 -17.18 -3.94
N ASP A 16 1.88 -17.79 -3.77
CA ASP A 16 0.80 -17.22 -2.96
C ASP A 16 1.21 -17.03 -1.49
N GLU A 17 2.08 -17.90 -0.97
CA GLU A 17 2.66 -17.77 0.37
C GLU A 17 3.55 -16.52 0.48
N ASN A 18 4.36 -16.24 -0.53
CA ASN A 18 5.21 -15.05 -0.55
C ASN A 18 4.38 -13.78 -0.71
N LYS A 19 3.31 -13.80 -1.52
CA LYS A 19 2.36 -12.70 -1.63
C LYS A 19 1.66 -12.45 -0.28
N SER A 20 1.15 -13.49 0.35
CA SER A 20 0.53 -13.41 1.68
C SER A 20 1.48 -12.84 2.73
N THR A 21 2.73 -13.30 2.72
CA THR A 21 3.80 -12.77 3.58
C THR A 21 4.04 -11.29 3.33
N PHE A 22 4.15 -10.87 2.05
CA PHE A 22 4.29 -9.46 1.70
C PHE A 22 3.18 -8.59 2.30
N PHE A 23 1.91 -8.96 2.11
CA PHE A 23 0.79 -8.18 2.67
C PHE A 23 0.81 -8.12 4.20
N LYS A 24 1.18 -9.22 4.87
CA LYS A 24 1.31 -9.26 6.33
C LYS A 24 2.40 -8.31 6.82
N GLU A 25 3.59 -8.37 6.22
CA GLU A 25 4.72 -7.53 6.61
C GLU A 25 4.44 -6.04 6.31
N VAL A 26 3.81 -5.73 5.17
CA VAL A 26 3.40 -4.35 4.86
C VAL A 26 2.40 -3.82 5.89
N ALA A 27 1.46 -4.64 6.37
CA ALA A 27 0.51 -4.22 7.41
C ALA A 27 1.21 -3.84 8.73
N THR A 28 2.38 -4.44 9.04
CA THR A 28 3.14 -4.09 10.25
C THR A 28 3.68 -2.66 10.21
N LEU A 29 3.84 -2.05 9.04
CA LEU A 29 4.30 -0.67 8.91
C LEU A 29 3.33 0.32 9.58
N GLY A 30 2.03 -0.01 9.61
CA GLY A 30 1.03 0.79 10.32
C GLY A 30 1.17 0.78 11.85
N THR A 31 2.05 -0.05 12.40
CA THR A 31 2.32 -0.13 13.85
C THR A 31 3.48 0.75 14.30
N ILE A 32 4.18 1.40 13.37
CA ILE A 32 5.29 2.30 13.68
C ILE A 32 4.76 3.53 14.42
N SER A 33 5.42 3.92 15.52
CA SER A 33 4.91 4.95 16.45
C SER A 33 4.71 6.34 15.85
N SER A 34 5.38 6.67 14.74
CA SER A 34 5.23 7.95 14.06
C SER A 34 4.02 8.03 13.13
N VAL A 35 3.39 6.88 12.84
CA VAL A 35 2.22 6.79 11.96
C VAL A 35 0.99 7.31 12.69
N GLU A 36 0.34 8.34 12.14
CA GLU A 36 -0.92 8.89 12.64
C GLU A 36 -2.14 8.15 12.08
N ASP A 37 -2.08 7.71 10.81
CA ASP A 37 -3.09 6.86 10.17
C ASP A 37 -2.45 5.97 9.10
N PHE A 38 -3.04 4.79 8.86
CA PHE A 38 -2.53 3.80 7.91
C PHE A 38 -3.68 3.14 7.14
N HIS A 39 -3.57 3.16 5.82
CA HIS A 39 -4.47 2.46 4.91
C HIS A 39 -3.68 1.51 4.02
N LEU A 40 -4.13 0.26 3.95
CA LEU A 40 -3.58 -0.78 3.07
C LEU A 40 -4.72 -1.34 2.22
N GLY A 41 -4.50 -1.46 0.93
CA GLY A 41 -5.51 -2.01 0.01
C GLY A 41 -4.96 -2.46 -1.33
N THR A 42 -5.86 -2.97 -2.15
CA THR A 42 -5.64 -3.39 -3.54
C THR A 42 -6.44 -2.47 -4.47
N PRO A 43 -6.26 -2.54 -5.81
CA PRO A 43 -7.12 -1.79 -6.72
C PRO A 43 -8.60 -2.11 -6.49
N ALA A 44 -9.42 -1.07 -6.44
CA ALA A 44 -10.87 -1.21 -6.31
C ALA A 44 -11.51 -1.51 -7.68
N GLU A 45 -12.60 -2.28 -7.69
CA GLU A 45 -13.38 -2.64 -8.88
C GLU A 45 -14.24 -1.47 -9.42
N THR A 46 -13.62 -0.31 -9.61
CA THR A 46 -14.28 0.86 -10.20
C THR A 46 -14.41 0.71 -11.72
N PRO A 47 -15.39 1.37 -12.36
CA PRO A 47 -15.51 1.35 -13.82
C PRO A 47 -14.20 1.77 -14.50
N LYS A 48 -13.73 0.95 -15.46
CA LYS A 48 -12.48 1.19 -16.20
C LYS A 48 -12.54 2.53 -16.93
N ARG A 49 -11.52 3.36 -16.71
CA ARG A 49 -11.32 4.63 -17.41
C ARG A 49 -9.85 4.75 -17.80
N PRO A 50 -9.52 5.39 -18.94
CA PRO A 50 -8.12 5.51 -19.39
C PRO A 50 -7.17 6.23 -18.41
N VAL A 51 -7.72 6.99 -17.45
CA VAL A 51 -6.96 7.72 -16.44
C VAL A 51 -6.67 6.91 -15.17
N ILE A 52 -7.25 5.71 -15.03
CA ILE A 52 -7.03 4.84 -13.87
C ILE A 52 -5.94 3.84 -14.23
N ASP A 53 -4.89 3.78 -13.42
CA ASP A 53 -4.01 2.64 -13.35
C ASP A 53 -4.48 1.73 -12.22
N ASP A 54 -4.90 0.51 -12.57
CA ASP A 54 -5.26 -0.55 -11.63
C ASP A 54 -4.44 -1.82 -11.85
N SER A 55 -3.26 -1.68 -12.47
CA SER A 55 -2.32 -2.77 -12.73
C SER A 55 -1.46 -3.12 -11.52
N TYR A 56 -1.50 -2.32 -10.46
CA TYR A 56 -0.76 -2.55 -9.22
C TYR A 56 -1.42 -3.64 -8.37
N ASP A 57 -0.64 -4.28 -7.51
CA ASP A 57 -1.15 -5.35 -6.64
C ASP A 57 -1.56 -4.83 -5.26
N CYS A 58 -0.84 -3.83 -4.77
CA CYS A 58 -0.98 -3.30 -3.41
C CYS A 58 -0.70 -1.81 -3.38
N ALA A 59 -1.42 -1.08 -2.55
CA ALA A 59 -1.14 0.31 -2.22
C ALA A 59 -1.23 0.53 -0.71
N ILE A 60 -0.35 1.39 -0.20
CA ILE A 60 -0.48 1.93 1.16
C ILE A 60 -0.54 3.45 1.13
N THR A 61 -1.27 4.01 2.08
CA THR A 61 -1.23 5.42 2.44
C THR A 61 -0.90 5.54 3.92
N VAL A 62 0.16 6.26 4.22
CA VAL A 62 0.64 6.55 5.58
C VAL A 62 0.46 8.04 5.83
N VAL A 63 -0.29 8.38 6.87
CA VAL A 63 -0.44 9.76 7.34
C VAL A 63 0.54 9.98 8.49
N LEU A 64 1.35 11.03 8.34
CA LEU A 64 2.40 11.42 9.27
C LEU A 64 2.17 12.86 9.70
N LYS A 65 2.68 13.21 10.89
CA LYS A 65 2.55 14.56 11.43
C LYS A 65 3.20 15.61 10.53
N ASP A 66 4.43 15.36 10.10
CA ASP A 66 5.25 16.24 9.26
C ASP A 66 6.41 15.45 8.63
N LEU A 67 7.38 16.14 8.03
CA LEU A 67 8.53 15.52 7.37
C LEU A 67 9.57 14.94 8.35
N ALA A 68 9.59 15.42 9.61
CA ALA A 68 10.52 14.97 10.64
C ALA A 68 9.96 13.83 11.52
N ALA A 69 8.71 13.44 11.28
CA ALA A 69 7.98 12.38 11.99
C ALA A 69 8.66 11.01 11.88
#